data_AF-A0A0N4WMQ7-F1
#
_entry.id   AF-A0A0N4WMQ7-F1
#
_cell.length_a   1.000
_cell.length_b   1.000
_cell.length_c   1.000
_cell.angle_alpha   90.00
_cell.angle_beta   90.00
_cell.angle_gamma   90.00
#
_symmetry.space_group_name_H-M   'P 1'
#
loop_
_entity.id
_entity.type
_entity.pdbx_description
1 polymer ?
#
loop_
_entity_poly.entity_id
_entity_poly.type
_entity_poly.pdbx_seq_one_letter_code
_entity_poly.pdbx_strand_id
1 'polypeptide(L)'
;MFQKHLVLALCLHLCRTLGADTDDAQEIPLHAQMLTGAPLVEYLQKNQNLFQVRSTPTPGFKHKLMDVAFANQNSNPIVNDDNDTGADLPEK
;
A
#
# COMPACT_ATOMS: atom_id res chain seq x y z
N MET A 1 -19.30 37.70 -1.14
CA MET A 1 -19.57 36.35 -0.60
C MET A 1 -19.44 35.26 -1.68
N PHE A 2 -20.02 35.44 -2.87
CA PHE A 2 -20.00 34.46 -3.98
C PHE A 2 -18.61 33.93 -4.40
N GLN A 3 -17.59 34.78 -4.46
CA GLN A 3 -16.24 34.36 -4.89
C GLN A 3 -15.62 33.29 -3.97
N LYS A 4 -15.87 33.38 -2.66
CA LYS A 4 -15.37 32.38 -1.69
C LYS A 4 -16.03 31.03 -1.89
N HIS A 5 -17.34 31.02 -2.17
CA HIS A 5 -18.09 29.79 -2.45
C HIS A 5 -17.71 29.16 -3.78
N LEU A 6 -17.38 29.97 -4.79
CA LEU A 6 -16.92 29.48 -6.09
C LEU A 6 -15.54 28.83 -6.00
N VAL A 7 -14.61 29.43 -5.25
CA VAL A 7 -13.29 28.84 -4.98
C VAL A 7 -13.42 27.56 -4.16
N LEU A 8 -14.31 27.53 -3.16
CA LEU A 8 -14.56 26.33 -2.36
C LEU A 8 -15.14 25.19 -3.22
N ALA A 9 -16.11 25.49 -4.09
CA ALA A 9 -16.69 24.52 -5.00
C ALA A 9 -15.67 23.97 -6.01
N LEU A 10 -14.79 24.85 -6.52
CA LEU A 10 -13.71 24.45 -7.41
C LEU A 10 -12.68 23.56 -6.70
N CYS A 11 -12.28 23.91 -5.47
CA CYS A 11 -11.40 23.07 -4.65
C CYS A 11 -12.01 21.70 -4.40
N LEU A 12 -13.28 21.63 -3.98
CA LEU A 12 -13.97 20.36 -3.74
C LEU A 12 -14.09 19.52 -5.03
N HIS A 13 -14.32 20.17 -6.17
CA HIS A 13 -14.35 19.48 -7.46
C HIS A 13 -12.98 18.90 -7.83
N LEU A 14 -11.91 19.70 -7.70
CA LEU A 14 -10.54 19.27 -7.97
C LEU A 14 -10.09 18.17 -7.00
N CYS A 15 -10.39 18.28 -5.71
CA CYS A 15 -10.11 17.22 -4.73
C CYS A 15 -10.86 15.91 -5.02
N ARG A 16 -12.00 15.97 -5.72
CA ARG A 16 -12.76 14.77 -6.09
C ARG A 16 -12.27 14.11 -7.38
N THR A 17 -11.73 14.90 -8.31
CA THR A 17 -11.18 14.40 -9.59
C THR A 17 -9.70 14.04 -9.49
N LEU A 18 -8.99 14.64 -8.55
CA LEU A 18 -7.55 14.49 -8.34
C LEU A 18 -7.22 13.79 -7.01
N GLY A 19 -8.22 13.65 -6.13
CA GLY A 19 -8.12 12.83 -4.93
C GLY A 19 -7.80 11.42 -5.34
N ALA A 20 -6.80 10.86 -4.64
CA ALA A 20 -6.20 9.56 -4.88
C ALA A 20 -7.23 8.54 -5.35
N ASP A 21 -6.86 7.73 -6.35
CA ASP A 21 -7.45 6.41 -6.51
C ASP A 21 -7.60 5.87 -5.10
N THR A 22 -8.84 5.64 -4.68
CA THR A 22 -9.10 4.92 -3.46
C THR A 22 -8.28 3.66 -3.61
N ASP A 23 -7.25 3.53 -2.79
CA ASP A 23 -6.53 2.28 -2.59
C ASP A 23 -7.53 1.39 -1.85
N ASP A 24 -8.61 1.06 -2.54
CA ASP A 24 -9.55 0.01 -2.21
C ASP A 24 -8.68 -1.21 -2.26
N ALA A 25 -8.10 -1.57 -1.09
CA ALA A 25 -7.13 -2.64 -0.93
C ALA A 25 -7.59 -3.83 -1.75
N GLN A 26 -7.02 -3.96 -2.96
CA GLN A 26 -7.68 -4.73 -3.99
C GLN A 26 -7.51 -6.19 -3.58
N GLU A 27 -8.61 -6.83 -3.18
CA GLU A 27 -8.56 -8.19 -2.66
C GLU A 27 -7.79 -9.09 -3.64
N ILE A 28 -6.79 -9.80 -3.13
CA ILE A 28 -5.95 -10.68 -3.96
C ILE A 28 -6.88 -11.71 -4.62
N PRO A 29 -6.96 -11.76 -5.96
CA PRO A 29 -7.86 -12.68 -6.64
C PRO A 29 -7.58 -14.14 -6.24
N LEU A 30 -8.63 -14.95 -6.06
CA LEU A 30 -8.50 -16.37 -5.65
C LEU A 30 -7.51 -17.16 -6.51
N HIS A 31 -7.52 -16.95 -7.83
CA HIS A 31 -6.59 -17.62 -8.73
C HIS A 31 -5.13 -17.26 -8.44
N ALA A 32 -4.86 -16.01 -8.04
CA ALA A 32 -3.53 -15.54 -7.72
C ALA A 32 -3.02 -16.11 -6.39
N GLN A 33 -3.92 -16.33 -5.42
CA GLN A 33 -3.58 -16.96 -4.13
C GLN A 33 -3.10 -18.42 -4.28
N MET A 34 -3.52 -19.10 -5.37
CA MET A 34 -3.11 -20.47 -5.65
C MET A 34 -1.77 -20.56 -6.41
N LEU A 35 -1.22 -19.45 -6.90
CA LEU A 35 0.03 -19.46 -7.67
C LEU A 35 1.24 -19.66 -6.76
N THR A 36 2.20 -20.45 -7.24
CA THR A 36 3.50 -20.65 -6.58
C THR A 36 4.62 -20.65 -7.62
N GLY A 37 5.86 -20.43 -7.19
CA GLY A 37 7.02 -20.49 -8.08
C GLY A 37 6.98 -19.50 -9.25
N ALA A 38 7.31 -19.97 -10.45
CA ALA A 38 7.41 -19.11 -11.64
C ALA A 38 6.09 -18.42 -12.05
N PRO A 39 4.92 -19.12 -12.08
CA PRO A 39 3.64 -18.46 -12.33
C PRO A 39 3.31 -17.30 -11.38
N LEU A 40 3.67 -17.42 -10.10
CA LEU A 40 3.47 -16.35 -9.13
C LEU A 40 4.36 -15.14 -9.45
N VAL A 41 5.62 -15.38 -9.81
CA VAL A 41 6.56 -14.31 -10.19
C VAL A 41 6.03 -13.54 -11.39
N GLU A 42 5.57 -14.23 -12.43
CA GLU A 42 5.01 -13.60 -13.63
C GLU A 42 3.76 -12.77 -13.31
N TYR A 43 2.87 -13.32 -12.49
CA TYR A 43 1.67 -12.61 -12.02
C TYR A 43 2.05 -11.31 -11.30
N LEU A 44 2.99 -11.37 -10.35
CA LEU A 44 3.39 -10.19 -9.59
C LEU A 44 4.07 -9.15 -10.50
N GLN A 45 4.96 -9.57 -11.41
CA GLN A 45 5.61 -8.66 -12.35
C GLN A 45 4.60 -7.89 -13.23
N LYS A 46 3.48 -8.52 -13.57
CA LYS A 46 2.45 -7.91 -14.42
C LYS A 46 1.49 -6.99 -13.65
N ASN A 47 1.22 -7.30 -12.39
CA ASN A 47 0.14 -6.66 -11.62
C ASN A 47 0.63 -5.76 -10.48
N GLN A 48 1.94 -5.70 -10.19
CA GLN A 48 2.53 -4.87 -9.13
C GLN A 48 3.50 -3.84 -9.72
N ASN A 49 3.03 -2.60 -9.88
CA ASN A 49 3.81 -1.52 -10.49
C ASN A 49 4.86 -0.94 -9.52
N LEU A 50 4.69 -1.12 -8.21
CA LEU A 50 5.53 -0.52 -7.17
C LEU A 50 6.70 -1.40 -6.74
N PHE A 51 6.69 -2.69 -7.09
CA PHE A 51 7.66 -3.66 -6.61
C PHE A 51 8.33 -4.42 -7.75
N GLN A 52 9.65 -4.50 -7.72
CA GLN A 52 10.39 -5.32 -8.66
C GLN A 52 10.47 -6.77 -8.15
N VAL A 53 9.81 -7.68 -8.85
CA VAL A 53 9.86 -9.12 -8.53
C VAL A 53 10.85 -9.82 -9.44
N ARG A 54 11.74 -10.64 -8.85
CA ARG A 54 12.78 -11.39 -9.56
C ARG A 54 12.55 -12.89 -9.35
N SER A 55 12.79 -13.68 -10.40
CA SER A 55 12.70 -15.14 -10.35
C SER A 55 13.83 -15.75 -9.53
N THR A 56 14.98 -15.08 -9.50
CA THR A 56 16.13 -15.48 -8.69
C THR A 56 16.00 -14.90 -7.28
N PRO A 57 16.03 -15.75 -6.23
CA PRO A 57 16.05 -15.27 -4.86
C PRO A 57 17.26 -14.38 -4.61
N THR A 58 17.09 -13.36 -3.77
CA THR A 58 18.20 -12.52 -3.34
C THR A 58 19.25 -13.39 -2.64
N PRO A 59 20.51 -13.41 -3.11
CA PRO A 59 21.57 -14.18 -2.48
C PRO A 59 21.72 -13.82 -1.01
N GLY A 60 21.91 -14.83 -0.16
CA GLY A 60 22.10 -14.61 1.27
C GLY A 60 20.84 -14.20 2.03
N PHE A 61 19.66 -14.13 1.41
CA PHE A 61 18.42 -13.79 2.10
C PHE A 61 18.15 -14.69 3.31
N LYS A 62 18.40 -16.00 3.19
CA LYS A 62 18.28 -16.96 4.31
C LYS A 62 19.19 -16.67 5.51
N HIS A 63 20.24 -15.88 5.30
CA HIS A 63 21.20 -15.47 6.33
C HIS A 63 20.96 -14.03 6.79
N LYS A 64 19.99 -13.33 6.17
CA LYS A 64 19.65 -11.97 6.55
C LYS A 64 18.85 -12.05 7.83
N LEU A 65 19.55 -11.85 8.95
CA LEU A 65 18.93 -11.69 10.25
C LEU A 65 18.41 -10.26 10.38
N MET A 66 17.25 -10.13 11.01
CA MET A 66 16.77 -8.84 11.49
C MET A 66 17.82 -8.26 12.46
N ASP A 67 18.09 -6.96 12.37
CA ASP A 67 18.98 -6.33 13.36
C ASP A 67 18.43 -6.60 14.76
N VAL A 68 19.31 -6.84 15.73
CA VAL A 68 18.93 -7.12 17.12
C VAL A 68 18.17 -5.92 17.72
N ALA A 69 18.44 -4.71 17.23
CA ALA A 69 17.68 -3.50 17.57
C ALA A 69 16.19 -3.59 17.18
N PHE A 70 15.85 -4.39 16.17
CA PHE A 70 14.48 -4.63 15.70
C PHE A 70 13.95 -6.03 16.05
N ALA A 71 14.79 -6.92 16.58
CA ALA A 71 14.43 -8.31 16.89
C ALA A 71 13.33 -8.44 17.95
N ASN A 72 13.20 -7.45 18.83
CA ASN A 72 12.16 -7.38 19.87
C ASN A 72 11.09 -6.32 19.58
N GLN A 73 11.01 -5.78 18.36
CA GLN A 73 9.85 -5.00 17.92
C GLN A 73 8.67 -5.95 17.64
N ASN A 74 8.20 -6.62 18.69
CA ASN A 74 6.85 -7.21 18.73
C ASN A 74 5.79 -6.12 18.95
N SER A 75 6.20 -4.86 19.11
CA SER A 75 5.31 -3.74 18.88
C SER A 75 4.89 -3.81 17.42
N ASN A 76 3.60 -4.09 17.16
CA ASN A 76 2.97 -3.57 15.95
C ASN A 76 3.56 -2.18 15.72
N PRO A 77 4.22 -1.90 14.60
CA PRO A 77 4.74 -0.56 14.38
C PRO A 77 3.56 0.37 14.56
N ILE A 78 3.55 1.12 15.67
CA ILE A 78 2.65 2.25 15.82
C ILE A 78 3.21 3.20 14.78
N VAL A 79 2.65 3.12 13.59
CA VAL A 79 2.73 4.20 12.62
C VAL A 79 2.06 5.35 13.35
N ASN A 80 2.89 6.19 13.99
CA ASN A 80 2.40 7.44 14.53
C ASN A 80 1.96 8.21 13.30
N ASP A 81 0.65 8.28 13.15
CA ASP A 81 0.05 9.04 12.09
C ASP A 81 0.11 10.52 12.45
N ASP A 82 1.32 11.06 12.47
CA ASP A 82 1.57 12.41 12.96
C ASP A 82 0.91 13.48 12.05
N ASN A 83 0.15 13.08 11.03
CA ASN A 83 -0.78 13.91 10.25
C ASN A 83 -2.11 13.21 9.83
N ASP A 84 -2.43 12.06 10.41
CA ASP A 84 -3.72 11.33 10.32
C ASP A 84 -4.91 12.21 10.72
N THR A 85 -5.69 12.68 9.75
CA THR A 85 -6.97 13.37 9.99
C THR A 85 -8.09 12.38 10.33
N GLY A 86 -7.75 11.23 10.93
CA GLY A 86 -8.69 10.27 11.48
C GLY A 86 -9.46 9.50 10.41
N ALA A 87 -8.78 9.04 9.36
CA ALA A 87 -9.34 8.07 8.43
C ALA A 87 -8.92 6.65 8.84
N ASP A 88 -9.15 6.29 10.11
CA ASP A 88 -9.03 4.91 10.58
C ASP A 88 -9.87 3.99 9.68
N LEU A 89 -9.25 2.91 9.22
CA LEU A 89 -9.87 1.86 8.41
C LEU A 89 -11.24 1.47 8.99
N PRO A 90 -12.31 1.37 8.17
CA PRO A 90 -13.64 1.07 8.68
C PRO A 90 -13.65 -0.30 9.38
N GLU A 91 -14.11 -0.33 10.63
CA GLU A 91 -14.41 -1.58 11.33
C GLU A 91 -15.48 -2.35 10.55
N LYS A 92 -15.26 -3.66 10.42
CA LYS A 92 -16.05 -4.59 9.62
C LYS A 92 -17.35 -5.00 10.29
#